data_AF-A0AAJ2THQ9-F1
#
_entry.id   AF-A0AAJ2THQ9-F1
#
_cell.length_a   1.000
_cell.length_b   1.000
_cell.length_c   1.000
_cell.angle_alpha   90.00
_cell.angle_beta   90.00
_cell.angle_gamma   90.00
#
_symmetry.space_group_name_H-M   'P 1'
#
loop_
_entity.id
_entity.type
_entity.pdbx_description
1 polymer ?
#
loop_
_entity_poly.entity_id
_entity_poly.type
_entity_poly.pdbx_seq_one_letter_code
_entity_poly.pdbx_strand_id
1 'polypeptide(L)'
;MELINKIRKSRKGFTLVEIIVVLVILAILAAFTIPTMLGFVGDAKGKSYIAEAREVYVAAQATATEMTAKGGLTPSQLQTALGSGAVKAVKLTPPVGSPSLEQSASMQMWSYLKGDLNAVEQEDSTYNTTDGLNRGYAYWAITLSASDSSSLVSTTNKAKVTTLVYSKGGYQVTIKDGNASVKKLN
;
A
#
# COMPACT_ATOMS: atom_id res chain seq x y z
N MET A 1 63.43 -12.51 -18.70
CA MET A 1 62.65 -11.61 -17.82
C MET A 1 62.61 -10.16 -18.32
N GLU A 2 62.48 -9.90 -19.64
CA GLU A 2 62.41 -8.52 -20.16
C GLU A 2 60.98 -8.02 -20.47
N LEU A 3 60.02 -8.93 -20.65
CA LEU A 3 58.65 -8.58 -21.02
C LEU A 3 57.85 -7.94 -19.87
N ILE A 4 58.21 -8.21 -18.61
CA ILE A 4 57.55 -7.66 -17.42
C ILE A 4 57.93 -6.18 -17.19
N ASN A 5 59.17 -5.78 -17.54
CA ASN A 5 59.65 -4.42 -17.33
C ASN A 5 59.08 -3.40 -18.34
N LYS A 6 58.61 -3.85 -19.51
CA LYS A 6 57.97 -3.00 -20.51
C LYS A 6 56.53 -2.60 -20.12
N ILE A 7 55.87 -3.42 -19.29
CA ILE A 7 54.49 -3.17 -18.81
C ILE A 7 54.46 -2.12 -17.67
N ARG A 8 55.52 -2.01 -16.84
CA ARG A 8 55.60 -0.96 -15.80
C ARG A 8 55.87 0.45 -16.33
N LYS A 9 56.47 0.59 -17.53
CA LYS A 9 56.81 1.88 -18.14
C LYS A 9 55.68 2.52 -18.96
N SER A 10 54.57 1.83 -19.19
CA SER A 10 53.43 2.33 -19.96
C SER A 10 52.24 2.78 -19.10
N ARG A 11 52.43 2.96 -17.79
CA ARG A 11 51.40 3.54 -16.91
C ARG A 11 51.45 5.06 -16.99
N LYS A 12 50.89 5.62 -18.08
CA LYS A 12 50.46 7.03 -18.09
C LYS A 12 49.37 7.15 -17.03
N GLY A 13 49.72 7.71 -15.87
CA GLY A 13 48.75 8.01 -14.81
C GLY A 13 47.78 9.10 -15.28
N PHE A 14 46.53 9.02 -14.84
CA PHE A 14 45.59 10.14 -14.94
C PHE A 14 46.23 11.37 -14.28
N THR A 15 46.26 12.49 -14.97
CA THR A 15 46.76 13.74 -14.38
C THR A 15 45.76 14.26 -13.36
N LEU A 16 46.24 14.94 -12.31
CA LEU A 16 45.37 15.59 -11.33
C LEU A 16 44.40 16.56 -12.03
N VAL A 17 44.87 17.23 -13.07
CA VAL A 17 44.10 18.18 -13.89
C VAL A 17 42.90 17.50 -14.57
N GLU A 18 43.10 16.33 -15.16
CA GLU A 18 42.00 15.58 -15.80
C GLU A 18 40.93 15.16 -14.80
N ILE A 19 41.31 14.82 -13.57
CA ILE A 19 40.35 14.44 -12.51
C ILE A 19 39.56 15.64 -12.00
N ILE A 20 40.20 16.80 -11.75
CA ILE A 20 39.48 17.97 -11.22
C ILE A 20 38.48 18.53 -12.22
N VAL A 21 38.80 18.53 -13.52
CA VAL A 21 37.87 19.03 -14.55
C VAL A 21 36.62 18.17 -14.60
N VAL A 22 36.77 16.84 -14.51
CA VAL A 22 35.64 15.91 -14.48
C VAL A 22 34.80 16.11 -13.22
N LEU A 23 35.42 16.23 -12.04
CA LEU A 23 34.69 16.46 -10.79
C LEU A 23 33.90 17.78 -10.78
N VAL A 24 34.45 18.83 -11.38
CA VAL A 24 33.76 20.13 -11.52
C VAL A 24 32.53 19.99 -12.41
N ILE A 25 32.65 19.32 -13.57
CA ILE A 25 31.50 19.09 -14.47
C ILE A 25 30.44 18.23 -13.77
N LEU A 26 30.84 17.15 -13.09
CA LEU A 26 29.93 16.29 -12.33
C LEU A 26 29.23 17.06 -11.20
N ALA A 27 29.92 17.97 -10.51
CA ALA A 27 29.33 18.79 -9.46
C ALA A 27 28.24 19.72 -10.00
N ILE A 28 28.47 20.37 -11.14
CA ILE A 28 27.49 21.24 -11.80
C ILE A 28 26.26 20.43 -12.23
N LEU A 29 26.46 19.27 -12.86
CA LEU A 29 25.36 18.40 -13.31
C LEU A 29 24.55 17.87 -12.12
N ALA A 30 25.22 17.44 -11.06
CA ALA A 30 24.58 16.93 -9.84
C ALA A 30 23.73 18.02 -9.16
N ALA A 31 24.21 19.26 -9.11
CA ALA A 31 23.50 20.38 -8.48
C ALA A 31 22.11 20.63 -9.10
N PHE A 32 21.96 20.50 -10.42
CA PHE A 32 20.66 20.64 -11.08
C PHE A 32 19.81 19.37 -11.07
N THR A 33 20.45 18.20 -11.15
CA THR A 33 19.74 16.92 -11.31
C THR A 33 19.19 16.36 -9.99
N ILE A 34 19.90 16.54 -8.88
CA ILE A 34 19.49 15.96 -7.58
C ILE A 34 18.13 16.52 -7.10
N PRO A 35 17.87 17.85 -7.10
CA PRO A 35 16.62 18.39 -6.59
C PRO A 35 15.38 17.89 -7.36
N THR A 36 15.48 17.80 -8.68
CA THR A 36 14.38 17.32 -9.54
C THR A 36 14.12 15.83 -9.32
N MET A 37 15.19 15.03 -9.20
CA MET A 37 15.09 13.59 -8.94
C MET A 37 14.43 13.30 -7.58
N LEU A 38 14.73 14.09 -6.54
CA LEU A 38 14.08 13.95 -5.23
C LEU A 38 12.56 14.20 -5.28
N GLY A 39 12.11 15.17 -6.08
CA GLY A 39 10.68 15.41 -6.33
C GLY A 39 10.00 14.21 -6.99
N PHE A 40 10.61 13.67 -8.05
CA PHE A 40 10.07 12.51 -8.77
C PHE A 40 10.00 11.25 -7.91
N VAL A 41 10.94 11.04 -7.00
CA VAL A 41 10.89 9.92 -6.04
C VAL A 41 9.67 10.04 -5.12
N GLY A 42 9.35 11.26 -4.64
CA GLY A 42 8.16 11.51 -3.82
C GLY A 42 6.86 11.21 -4.56
N ASP A 43 6.76 11.68 -5.80
CA ASP A 43 5.61 11.43 -6.67
C ASP A 43 5.46 9.96 -7.05
N ALA A 44 6.57 9.28 -7.34
CA ALA A 44 6.60 7.85 -7.64
C ALA A 44 6.11 7.02 -6.45
N LYS A 45 6.52 7.36 -5.23
CA LYS A 45 6.00 6.74 -4.00
C LYS A 45 4.49 6.95 -3.87
N GLY A 46 4.01 8.18 -4.06
CA GLY A 46 2.58 8.48 -4.02
C GLY A 46 1.78 7.66 -5.03
N LYS A 47 2.27 7.54 -6.27
CA LYS A 47 1.66 6.71 -7.32
C LYS A 47 1.69 5.22 -6.99
N SER A 48 2.78 4.72 -6.41
CA SER A 48 2.88 3.33 -5.94
C SER A 48 1.81 3.03 -4.89
N TYR A 49 1.60 3.92 -3.91
CA TYR A 49 0.56 3.74 -2.91
C TYR A 49 -0.85 3.86 -3.49
N ILE A 50 -1.06 4.63 -4.56
CA ILE A 50 -2.34 4.64 -5.28
C ILE A 50 -2.62 3.28 -5.93
N ALA A 51 -1.60 2.61 -6.48
CA ALA A 51 -1.75 1.27 -7.04
C ALA A 51 -2.14 0.25 -5.96
N GLU A 52 -1.40 0.23 -4.84
CA GLU A 52 -1.71 -0.60 -3.67
C GLU A 52 -3.14 -0.32 -3.14
N ALA A 53 -3.55 0.94 -3.04
CA ALA A 53 -4.90 1.29 -2.63
C ALA A 53 -5.97 0.79 -3.63
N ARG A 54 -5.67 0.77 -4.93
CA ARG A 54 -6.59 0.22 -5.93
C ARG A 54 -6.75 -1.29 -5.78
N GLU A 55 -5.71 -2.02 -5.43
CA GLU A 55 -5.81 -3.46 -5.13
C GLU A 55 -6.75 -3.69 -3.95
N VAL A 56 -6.60 -2.91 -2.86
CA VAL A 56 -7.53 -2.95 -1.72
C VAL A 56 -8.95 -2.59 -2.15
N TYR A 57 -9.14 -1.56 -2.98
CA TYR A 57 -10.46 -1.17 -3.46
C TYR A 57 -11.14 -2.30 -4.25
N VAL A 58 -10.41 -2.94 -5.16
CA VAL A 58 -10.92 -4.01 -6.00
C VAL A 58 -11.25 -5.25 -5.16
N ALA A 59 -10.36 -5.63 -4.25
CA ALA A 59 -10.61 -6.72 -3.31
C ALA A 59 -11.86 -6.43 -2.46
N ALA A 60 -12.00 -5.21 -1.95
CA ALA A 60 -13.14 -4.79 -1.14
C ALA A 60 -14.44 -4.88 -1.92
N GLN A 61 -14.43 -4.41 -3.16
CA GLN A 61 -15.60 -4.45 -4.03
C GLN A 61 -15.97 -5.90 -4.41
N ALA A 62 -14.98 -6.76 -4.66
CA ALA A 62 -15.20 -8.18 -4.93
C ALA A 62 -15.84 -8.87 -3.72
N THR A 63 -15.24 -8.73 -2.53
CA THR A 63 -15.78 -9.32 -1.30
C THR A 63 -17.15 -8.74 -0.98
N ALA A 64 -17.37 -7.43 -1.12
CA ALA A 64 -18.67 -6.82 -0.87
C ALA A 64 -19.75 -7.41 -1.80
N THR A 65 -19.42 -7.62 -3.08
CA THR A 65 -20.35 -8.21 -4.06
C THR A 65 -20.70 -9.65 -3.71
N GLU A 66 -19.72 -10.47 -3.36
CA GLU A 66 -19.94 -11.87 -3.01
C GLU A 66 -20.67 -12.04 -1.68
N MET A 67 -20.34 -11.21 -0.67
CA MET A 67 -21.01 -11.26 0.62
C MET A 67 -22.43 -10.71 0.55
N THR A 68 -22.70 -9.75 -0.34
CA THR A 68 -24.08 -9.34 -0.68
C THR A 68 -24.86 -10.52 -1.27
N ALA A 69 -24.24 -11.33 -2.14
CA ALA A 69 -24.91 -12.48 -2.75
C ALA A 69 -25.28 -13.55 -1.71
N LYS A 70 -24.50 -13.69 -0.64
CA LYS A 70 -24.81 -14.57 0.50
C LYS A 70 -25.91 -14.02 1.42
N GLY A 71 -26.10 -12.70 1.44
CA GLY A 71 -27.07 -12.01 2.29
C GLY A 71 -26.72 -12.03 3.78
N GLY A 72 -27.50 -11.32 4.60
CA GLY A 72 -27.45 -11.44 6.06
C GLY A 72 -26.44 -10.57 6.80
N LEU A 73 -25.73 -9.68 6.11
CA LEU A 73 -24.90 -8.63 6.73
C LEU A 73 -25.52 -7.26 6.54
N THR A 74 -25.53 -6.43 7.57
CA THR A 74 -25.78 -4.99 7.39
C THR A 74 -24.55 -4.33 6.74
N PRO A 75 -24.73 -3.15 6.11
CA PRO A 75 -23.62 -2.38 5.53
C PRO A 75 -22.53 -2.09 6.55
N SER A 76 -22.91 -1.78 7.79
CA SER A 76 -21.97 -1.51 8.87
C SER A 76 -21.14 -2.75 9.23
N GLN A 77 -21.77 -3.92 9.32
CA GLN A 77 -21.06 -5.18 9.61
C GLN A 77 -20.11 -5.56 8.48
N LEU A 78 -20.54 -5.40 7.23
CA LEU A 78 -19.69 -5.64 6.07
C LEU A 78 -18.54 -4.62 6.00
N GLN A 79 -18.81 -3.34 6.28
CA GLN A 79 -17.78 -2.31 6.35
C GLN A 79 -16.71 -2.62 7.40
N THR A 80 -17.12 -3.03 8.61
CA THR A 80 -16.20 -3.47 9.66
C THR A 80 -15.39 -4.68 9.22
N ALA A 81 -16.03 -5.70 8.66
CA ALA A 81 -15.38 -6.93 8.22
C ALA A 81 -14.31 -6.69 7.13
N LEU A 82 -14.53 -5.73 6.24
CA LEU A 82 -13.56 -5.40 5.19
C LEU A 82 -12.41 -4.50 5.66
N GLY A 83 -12.54 -3.85 6.82
CA GLY A 83 -11.51 -2.98 7.39
C GLY A 83 -10.24 -3.75 7.78
N SER A 84 -9.08 -3.08 7.72
CA SER A 84 -7.78 -3.75 7.92
C SER A 84 -7.66 -4.47 9.26
N GLY A 85 -8.30 -3.95 10.32
CA GLY A 85 -8.33 -4.57 11.64
C GLY A 85 -9.06 -5.91 11.67
N ALA A 86 -10.25 -6.00 11.07
CA ALA A 86 -11.05 -7.23 11.04
C ALA A 86 -10.41 -8.29 10.12
N VAL A 87 -10.00 -7.90 8.91
CA VAL A 87 -9.29 -8.77 7.96
C VAL A 87 -8.07 -9.42 8.60
N LYS A 88 -7.27 -8.62 9.34
CA LYS A 88 -6.12 -9.11 10.10
C LYS A 88 -6.53 -10.03 11.25
N ALA A 89 -7.49 -9.62 12.09
CA ALA A 89 -7.90 -10.39 13.27
C ALA A 89 -8.29 -11.83 12.90
N VAL A 90 -9.09 -12.00 11.85
CA VAL A 90 -9.60 -13.33 11.45
C VAL A 90 -8.51 -14.20 10.81
N LYS A 91 -7.48 -13.63 10.17
CA LYS A 91 -6.30 -14.40 9.72
C LYS A 91 -5.57 -15.07 10.89
N LEU A 92 -5.41 -14.32 11.98
CA LEU A 92 -4.50 -14.68 13.07
C LEU A 92 -5.17 -15.55 14.14
N THR A 93 -6.50 -15.58 14.16
CA THR A 93 -7.28 -16.47 15.02
C THR A 93 -7.89 -17.57 14.15
N PRO A 94 -7.47 -18.84 14.30
CA PRO A 94 -8.17 -19.96 13.68
C PRO A 94 -9.65 -19.93 14.08
N PRO A 95 -10.60 -20.04 13.13
CA PRO A 95 -12.02 -20.05 13.47
C PRO A 95 -12.32 -21.29 14.33
N VAL A 96 -12.87 -21.06 15.52
CA VAL A 96 -13.48 -22.11 16.35
C VAL A 96 -14.92 -22.27 15.88
N GLY A 97 -15.20 -23.36 15.16
CA GLY A 97 -16.50 -23.63 14.54
C GLY A 97 -16.65 -23.02 13.13
N SER A 98 -17.88 -22.99 12.62
CA SER A 98 -18.16 -22.38 11.31
C SER A 98 -18.00 -20.86 11.40
N PRO A 99 -17.27 -20.22 10.48
CA PRO A 99 -17.06 -18.79 10.52
C PRO A 99 -18.38 -18.05 10.34
N SER A 100 -18.58 -16.99 11.13
CA SER A 100 -19.66 -16.03 10.90
C SER A 100 -19.55 -15.39 9.52
N LEU A 101 -20.62 -14.76 9.03
CA LEU A 101 -20.61 -14.05 7.76
C LEU A 101 -19.56 -12.92 7.73
N GLU A 102 -19.40 -12.18 8.83
CA GLU A 102 -18.38 -11.13 8.96
C GLU A 102 -16.96 -11.71 8.91
N GLN A 103 -16.73 -12.83 9.58
CA GLN A 103 -15.45 -13.54 9.52
C GLN A 103 -15.17 -14.07 8.11
N SER A 104 -16.20 -14.60 7.44
CA SER A 104 -16.10 -15.08 6.06
C SER A 104 -15.74 -13.95 5.09
N ALA A 105 -16.36 -12.77 5.25
CA ALA A 105 -16.01 -11.57 4.49
C ALA A 105 -14.55 -11.17 4.74
N SER A 106 -14.14 -11.11 6.01
CA SER A 106 -12.79 -10.75 6.42
C SER A 106 -11.74 -11.70 5.81
N MET A 107 -11.97 -13.01 5.89
CA MET A 107 -11.08 -14.03 5.32
C MET A 107 -11.04 -13.99 3.79
N GLN A 108 -12.18 -13.73 3.15
CA GLN A 108 -12.25 -13.65 1.70
C GLN A 108 -11.48 -12.43 1.18
N MET A 109 -11.66 -11.27 1.81
CA MET A 109 -10.87 -10.08 1.54
C MET A 109 -9.37 -10.35 1.72
N TRP A 110 -9.00 -11.02 2.81
CA TRP A 110 -7.62 -11.44 3.05
C TRP A 110 -7.07 -12.31 1.92
N SER A 111 -7.86 -13.24 1.39
CA SER A 111 -7.44 -14.10 0.29
C SER A 111 -7.08 -13.32 -0.97
N TYR A 112 -7.78 -12.21 -1.27
CA TYR A 112 -7.44 -11.37 -2.42
C TYR A 112 -6.17 -10.56 -2.20
N LEU A 113 -5.84 -10.21 -0.97
CA LEU A 113 -4.69 -9.35 -0.65
C LEU A 113 -3.41 -10.12 -0.33
N LYS A 114 -3.48 -11.43 -0.11
CA LYS A 114 -2.41 -12.27 0.46
C LYS A 114 -1.09 -12.30 -0.37
N GLY A 115 -1.09 -11.79 -1.60
CA GLY A 115 0.11 -11.71 -2.45
C GLY A 115 0.66 -10.30 -2.66
N ASP A 116 -0.18 -9.27 -2.55
CA ASP A 116 0.14 -7.94 -3.07
C ASP A 116 0.54 -6.94 -1.97
N LEU A 117 0.16 -7.22 -0.71
CA LEU A 117 0.41 -6.33 0.42
C LEU A 117 1.11 -7.05 1.57
N ASN A 118 2.24 -6.50 2.01
CA ASN A 118 2.83 -6.78 3.32
C ASN A 118 1.94 -6.14 4.41
N ALA A 119 0.82 -6.78 4.71
CA ALA A 119 -0.06 -6.41 5.80
C ALA A 119 0.51 -6.89 7.15
N VAL A 120 0.23 -6.14 8.23
CA VAL A 120 0.79 -6.34 9.58
C VAL A 120 0.85 -7.81 10.03
N GLU A 121 2.06 -8.33 10.26
CA GLU A 121 2.29 -9.50 11.11
C GLU A 121 2.14 -9.07 12.59
N GLN A 122 1.01 -9.47 13.19
CA GLN A 122 0.59 -9.54 14.62
C GLN A 122 1.48 -8.86 15.69
N GLU A 123 0.96 -8.12 16.68
CA GLU A 123 0.36 -8.67 17.90
C GLU A 123 0.00 -7.50 18.86
N ASP A 124 -1.19 -6.89 18.74
CA ASP A 124 -1.83 -6.13 19.85
C ASP A 124 -3.20 -5.64 19.37
N SER A 125 -4.25 -5.94 20.14
CA SER A 125 -5.60 -5.38 19.92
C SER A 125 -5.67 -3.89 20.30
N THR A 126 -4.57 -3.32 20.78
CA THR A 126 -4.44 -1.95 21.27
C THR A 126 -3.65 -1.03 20.32
N TYR A 127 -3.31 -1.49 19.10
CA TYR A 127 -2.42 -0.73 18.21
C TYR A 127 -3.07 0.56 17.67
N ASN A 128 -2.58 1.67 18.20
CA ASN A 128 -2.89 3.03 17.76
C ASN A 128 -2.51 3.19 16.27
N THR A 129 -3.44 3.68 15.46
CA THR A 129 -3.31 3.90 14.00
C THR A 129 -2.06 4.71 13.58
N THR A 130 -1.43 5.41 14.53
CA THR A 130 -0.23 6.22 14.35
C THR A 130 1.07 5.39 14.29
N ASP A 131 1.18 4.28 15.03
CA ASP A 131 2.44 3.51 15.16
C ASP A 131 2.69 2.55 14.00
N GLY A 132 1.62 2.06 13.37
CA GLY A 132 1.73 1.17 12.21
C GLY A 132 2.15 1.85 10.91
N LEU A 133 1.86 3.15 10.77
CA LEU A 133 2.27 3.97 9.61
C LEU A 133 3.79 4.11 9.51
N ASN A 134 4.48 4.12 10.65
CA ASN A 134 5.93 4.26 10.76
C ASN A 134 6.69 2.93 10.57
N ARG A 135 6.00 1.78 10.68
CA ARG A 135 6.61 0.43 10.55
C ARG A 135 6.39 -0.21 9.17
N GLY A 136 5.86 0.54 8.20
CA GLY A 136 5.70 0.10 6.81
C GLY A 136 4.44 -0.72 6.52
N TYR A 137 3.52 -0.83 7.48
CA TYR A 137 2.29 -1.58 7.30
C TYR A 137 1.18 -0.76 6.63
N ALA A 138 0.35 -1.46 5.87
CA ALA A 138 -0.85 -0.93 5.23
C ALA A 138 -2.04 -0.89 6.20
N TYR A 139 -2.73 0.24 6.24
CA TYR A 139 -4.01 0.42 6.95
C TYR A 139 -5.08 0.85 5.96
N TRP A 140 -6.30 0.34 6.13
CA TRP A 140 -7.41 0.80 5.31
C TRP A 140 -8.76 0.79 6.03
N ALA A 141 -9.56 1.79 5.69
CA ALA A 141 -10.97 1.88 6.03
C ALA A 141 -11.77 1.97 4.73
N ILE A 142 -12.81 1.17 4.64
CA ILE A 142 -13.73 1.12 3.50
C ILE A 142 -15.03 1.78 3.93
N THR A 143 -15.75 2.40 3.01
CA THR A 143 -17.12 2.89 3.18
C THR A 143 -17.95 2.34 2.04
N LEU A 144 -19.13 1.82 2.37
CA LEU A 144 -20.05 1.24 1.40
C LEU A 144 -21.26 2.18 1.24
N SER A 145 -21.72 2.40 0.00
CA SER A 145 -23.07 2.90 -0.26
C SER A 145 -24.03 1.78 0.05
N ALA A 146 -24.78 1.92 1.12
CA ALA A 146 -26.04 1.23 1.27
C ALA A 146 -27.00 2.19 1.95
N SER A 147 -28.25 2.13 1.48
CA SER A 147 -29.26 3.17 1.62
C SER A 147 -29.84 3.35 3.02
N ASP A 148 -29.54 2.49 3.99
CA ASP A 148 -29.88 2.68 5.40
C ASP A 148 -28.98 1.80 6.29
N SER A 149 -28.46 2.35 7.38
CA SER A 149 -27.46 1.73 8.26
C SER A 149 -27.93 0.44 8.96
N SER A 150 -29.24 0.19 8.99
CA SER A 150 -29.90 -0.95 9.64
C SER A 150 -30.49 -1.97 8.65
N SER A 151 -30.51 -1.67 7.35
CA SER A 151 -31.02 -2.60 6.35
C SER A 151 -30.01 -3.71 6.16
N LEU A 152 -30.45 -4.97 6.12
CA LEU A 152 -29.62 -6.05 5.62
C LEU A 152 -29.24 -5.74 4.16
N VAL A 153 -27.98 -5.99 3.81
CA VAL A 153 -27.52 -6.01 2.43
C VAL A 153 -28.21 -7.19 1.76
N SER A 154 -29.11 -6.90 0.84
CA SER A 154 -29.90 -7.89 0.11
C SER A 154 -29.28 -8.18 -1.26
N THR A 155 -29.55 -9.36 -1.81
CA THR A 155 -29.10 -9.76 -3.15
C THR A 155 -29.52 -8.77 -4.26
N THR A 156 -30.60 -8.01 -4.02
CA THR A 156 -31.11 -6.97 -4.92
C THR A 156 -30.38 -5.63 -4.75
N ASN A 157 -29.94 -5.28 -3.53
CA ASN A 157 -29.24 -4.02 -3.24
C ASN A 157 -27.76 -4.27 -2.95
N LYS A 158 -26.97 -4.39 -4.03
CA LYS A 158 -25.54 -4.70 -3.96
C LYS A 158 -24.76 -3.62 -3.21
N ALA A 159 -23.98 -4.02 -2.20
CA ALA A 159 -23.06 -3.10 -1.55
C ALA A 159 -22.00 -2.63 -2.56
N LYS A 160 -21.91 -1.31 -2.74
CA LYS A 160 -20.89 -0.66 -3.57
C LYS A 160 -19.92 0.09 -2.67
N VAL A 161 -18.62 -0.05 -2.92
CA VAL A 161 -17.59 0.74 -2.24
C VAL A 161 -17.66 2.18 -2.75
N THR A 162 -17.90 3.14 -1.85
CA THR A 162 -17.94 4.58 -2.17
C THR A 162 -16.64 5.26 -1.82
N THR A 163 -16.00 4.85 -0.73
CA THR A 163 -14.77 5.47 -0.25
C THR A 163 -13.82 4.41 0.29
N LEU A 164 -12.56 4.50 -0.10
CA LEU A 164 -11.45 3.79 0.52
C LEU A 164 -10.46 4.84 1.01
N VAL A 165 -10.08 4.75 2.28
CA VAL A 165 -8.95 5.48 2.85
C VAL A 165 -7.87 4.45 3.13
N TYR A 166 -6.76 4.53 2.40
CA TYR A 166 -5.57 3.69 2.55
C TYR A 166 -4.43 4.52 3.13
N SER A 167 -3.64 3.98 4.04
CA SER A 167 -2.50 4.70 4.63
C SER A 167 -1.30 3.77 4.85
N LYS A 168 -0.11 4.21 4.44
CA LYS A 168 1.16 3.49 4.58
C LYS A 168 2.35 4.44 4.43
N GLY A 169 3.38 4.28 5.26
CA GLY A 169 4.66 4.98 5.09
C GLY A 169 4.57 6.51 5.12
N GLY A 170 3.65 7.08 5.91
CA GLY A 170 3.41 8.53 5.96
C GLY A 170 2.61 9.08 4.77
N TYR A 171 2.00 8.24 3.95
CA TYR A 171 1.09 8.64 2.89
C TYR A 171 -0.32 8.12 3.18
N GLN A 172 -1.32 8.92 2.80
CA GLN A 172 -2.71 8.55 2.79
C GLN A 172 -3.25 8.68 1.36
N VAL A 173 -3.86 7.62 0.85
CA VAL A 173 -4.58 7.61 -0.41
C VAL A 173 -6.07 7.54 -0.11
N THR A 174 -6.83 8.47 -0.68
CA THR A 174 -8.29 8.43 -0.64
C THR A 174 -8.82 8.15 -2.03
N ILE A 175 -9.53 7.04 -2.21
CA ILE A 175 -10.29 6.73 -3.42
C ILE A 175 -11.75 6.97 -3.11
N LYS A 176 -12.39 7.95 -3.77
CA LYS A 176 -13.81 8.23 -3.63
C LYS A 176 -14.47 8.23 -4.99
N ASP A 177 -15.50 7.39 -5.14
CA ASP A 177 -16.27 7.26 -6.39
C ASP A 177 -15.39 7.05 -7.65
N GLY A 178 -14.28 6.32 -7.49
CA GLY A 178 -13.31 6.03 -8.57
C GLY A 178 -12.17 7.04 -8.73
N ASN A 179 -12.26 8.21 -8.10
CA ASN A 179 -11.20 9.22 -8.13
C ASN A 179 -10.22 9.00 -6.97
N ALA A 180 -8.93 8.86 -7.29
CA ALA A 180 -7.86 8.68 -6.32
C ALA A 180 -7.15 10.00 -6.05
N SER A 181 -6.84 10.26 -4.77
CA SER A 181 -6.03 11.38 -4.31
C SER A 181 -5.02 10.89 -3.29
N VAL A 182 -3.82 11.47 -3.26
CA VAL A 182 -2.76 11.13 -2.30
C VAL A 182 -2.36 12.36 -1.50
N LYS A 183 -2.17 12.18 -0.20
CA LYS A 183 -1.74 13.19 0.74
C LYS A 183 -0.56 12.65 1.56
N LYS A 184 0.51 13.43 1.66
CA LYS A 184 1.58 13.15 2.63
C LYS A 184 1.12 13.59 4.02
N LEU A 185 1.24 12.70 4.99
CA LEU A 185 1.00 12.97 6.40
C LEU A 185 2.29 13.56 6.96
N ASN A 186 2.19 14.76 7.53
CA ASN A 186 3.31 15.48 8.13
C ASN A 186 3.49 15.08 9.59
#